data_AF-A0A261C1X8-F1
#
_entry.id   AF-A0A261C1X8-F1
#
_cell.length_a   1.000
_cell.length_b   1.000
_cell.length_c   1.000
_cell.angle_alpha   90.00
_cell.angle_beta   90.00
_cell.angle_gamma   90.00
#
_symmetry.space_group_name_H-M   'P 1'
#
loop_
_entity.id
_entity.type
_entity.pdbx_description
1 polymer ?
#
loop_
_entity_poly.entity_id
_entity_poly.type
_entity_poly.pdbx_seq_one_letter_code
_entity_poly.pdbx_strand_id
1 'polypeptide(L)'
;MRFLNFPYLVQENIQKHLEPSELLLLSFCSLKTRALVSRMRHNPTSTVFVLDKPEKMSYGFVEKPEKEQILLNWTWKKIAMESENLDNWTQLKLKDVYLDCRVSYYGKLNIPTLVCRCEDVSTRKRFATALHSHMCDVFHVKPEMQFKLSLDYMEELPDTNTVRDVTFLESSVNSTVADEFFEKFHVTRALFCQHSVPDDLLKDSCRFLEVNNLFIDFSSWLDLSLLLKVKCENIVFQSSMLNKKDMIDLLNNWLEGNNTRLKAMSIFTSIGNDTHLIMDNFKLEAWDPEVDKIEYDEPVHDYCENVLYLMYDIDKCILRSGILRRQSDGSRALIRATRYQLHILVLKN
;
A
#
# COMPACT_ATOMS: atom_id res chain seq x y z
N MET A 1 37.06 12.00 -1.58
CA MET A 1 36.71 10.78 -0.82
C MET A 1 37.67 9.66 -1.24
N ARG A 2 38.40 9.02 -0.31
CA ARG A 2 39.42 7.99 -0.63
C ARG A 2 38.85 6.75 -1.34
N PHE A 3 37.59 6.41 -1.08
CA PHE A 3 36.86 5.33 -1.75
C PHE A 3 36.94 5.38 -3.28
N LEU A 4 36.83 6.58 -3.86
CA LEU A 4 36.86 6.78 -5.32
C LEU A 4 38.24 6.56 -5.95
N ASN A 5 39.29 6.40 -5.14
CA ASN A 5 40.64 6.15 -5.62
C ASN A 5 40.92 4.64 -5.81
N PHE A 6 40.06 3.77 -5.29
CA PHE A 6 40.22 2.32 -5.49
C PHE A 6 39.90 1.91 -6.94
N PRO A 7 40.51 0.83 -7.46
CA PRO A 7 40.09 0.23 -8.73
C PRO A 7 38.61 -0.16 -8.72
N TYR A 8 37.98 -0.17 -9.90
CA TYR A 8 36.55 -0.43 -10.06
C TYR A 8 36.07 -1.70 -9.35
N LEU A 9 36.79 -2.83 -9.51
CA LEU A 9 36.43 -4.11 -8.88
C LEU A 9 36.43 -4.04 -7.34
N VAL A 10 37.34 -3.25 -6.76
CA VAL A 10 37.39 -3.04 -5.31
C VAL A 10 36.20 -2.19 -4.87
N GLN A 11 35.87 -1.13 -5.62
CA GLN A 11 34.69 -0.30 -5.35
C GLN A 11 33.39 -1.12 -5.44
N GLU A 12 33.27 -2.00 -6.43
CA GLU A 12 32.11 -2.89 -6.60
C GLU A 12 32.00 -3.88 -5.43
N ASN A 13 33.11 -4.51 -5.03
CA ASN A 13 33.12 -5.43 -3.90
C ASN A 13 32.77 -4.74 -2.58
N ILE A 14 33.26 -3.52 -2.33
CA ILE A 14 32.88 -2.77 -1.13
C ILE A 14 31.37 -2.50 -1.12
N GLN A 15 30.81 -2.03 -2.24
CA GLN A 15 29.39 -1.69 -2.30
C GLN A 15 28.46 -2.90 -2.07
N LYS A 16 28.87 -4.11 -2.47
CA LYS A 16 28.13 -5.36 -2.19
C LYS A 16 28.02 -5.69 -0.70
N HIS A 17 28.86 -5.09 0.15
CA HIS A 17 28.84 -5.29 1.60
C HIS A 17 28.22 -4.12 2.36
N LEU A 18 27.73 -3.09 1.65
CA LEU A 18 27.04 -1.96 2.26
C LEU A 18 25.53 -2.25 2.33
N GLU A 19 24.93 -1.85 3.44
CA GLU A 19 23.48 -1.88 3.60
C GLU A 19 22.80 -0.88 2.65
N PRO A 20 21.53 -1.10 2.27
CA PRO A 20 20.77 -0.18 1.43
C PRO A 20 20.79 1.28 1.90
N SER A 21 20.72 1.51 3.21
CA SER A 21 20.77 2.85 3.81
C SER A 21 22.16 3.51 3.67
N GLU A 22 23.24 2.73 3.73
CA GLU A 22 24.60 3.20 3.54
C GLU A 22 24.87 3.54 2.07
N LEU A 23 24.34 2.73 1.15
CA LEU A 23 24.36 3.01 -0.29
C LEU A 23 23.62 4.30 -0.62
N LEU A 24 22.48 4.53 0.04
CA LEU A 24 21.72 5.77 -0.11
C LEU A 24 22.55 6.98 0.32
N LEU A 25 23.17 6.94 1.51
CA LEU A 25 24.05 8.02 1.97
C LEU A 25 25.25 8.22 1.04
N LEU A 26 25.88 7.14 0.57
CA LEU A 26 26.99 7.21 -0.40
C LEU A 26 26.57 7.90 -1.70
N SER A 27 25.33 7.66 -2.16
CA SER A 27 24.78 8.26 -3.38
C SER A 27 24.58 9.79 -3.26
N PHE A 28 24.48 10.32 -2.03
CA PHE A 28 24.38 11.75 -1.79
C PHE A 28 25.73 12.48 -1.85
N CYS A 29 26.85 11.78 -1.68
CA CYS A 29 28.15 12.42 -1.52
C CYS A 29 28.70 13.10 -2.79
N SER A 30 28.39 12.58 -3.98
CA SER A 30 28.86 13.14 -5.25
C SER A 30 28.14 12.53 -6.46
N LEU A 31 28.21 13.18 -7.62
CA LEU A 31 27.72 12.60 -8.88
C LEU A 31 28.44 11.29 -9.23
N LYS A 32 29.73 11.16 -8.90
CA LYS A 32 30.51 9.94 -9.15
C LYS A 32 30.02 8.78 -8.29
N THR A 33 29.84 9.00 -6.98
CA THR A 33 29.32 7.96 -6.08
C THR A 33 27.88 7.60 -6.42
N ARG A 34 27.04 8.58 -6.80
CA ARG A 34 25.70 8.33 -7.33
C ARG A 34 25.72 7.40 -8.54
N ALA A 35 26.57 7.68 -9.52
CA ALA A 35 26.70 6.85 -10.71
C ALA A 35 27.23 5.44 -10.41
N LEU A 36 28.08 5.29 -9.38
CA LEU A 36 28.54 3.97 -8.92
C LEU A 36 27.39 3.17 -8.33
N VAL A 37 26.63 3.74 -7.40
CA VAL A 37 25.49 3.08 -6.75
C VAL A 37 24.42 2.72 -7.78
N SER A 38 24.14 3.60 -8.73
CA SER A 38 23.13 3.38 -9.79
C SER A 38 23.46 2.24 -10.75
N ARG A 39 24.74 1.87 -10.90
CA ARG A 39 25.15 0.72 -11.74
C ARG A 39 24.89 -0.64 -11.10
N MET A 40 24.60 -0.66 -9.80
CA MET A 40 24.31 -1.92 -9.12
C MET A 40 22.90 -2.37 -9.44
N ARG A 41 22.71 -3.70 -9.48
CA ARG A 41 21.37 -4.27 -9.51
C ARG A 41 20.80 -4.19 -8.10
N HIS A 42 19.76 -3.38 -7.96
CA HIS A 42 18.96 -3.30 -6.75
C HIS A 42 17.70 -4.15 -6.96
N ASN A 43 17.29 -4.92 -5.95
CA ASN A 43 16.09 -5.75 -6.00
C ASN A 43 14.76 -5.11 -5.49
N PRO A 44 14.68 -3.90 -4.91
CA PRO A 44 13.41 -3.37 -4.46
C PRO A 44 12.58 -2.85 -5.63
N THR A 45 11.33 -3.28 -5.70
CA THR A 45 10.42 -2.89 -6.78
C THR A 45 9.70 -1.57 -6.47
N SER A 46 9.46 -1.27 -5.19
CA SER A 46 8.63 -0.13 -4.79
C SER A 46 9.11 0.52 -3.50
N THR A 47 8.60 1.72 -3.22
CA THR A 47 8.97 2.50 -2.02
C THR A 47 7.76 3.02 -1.28
N VAL A 48 7.91 3.32 0.00
CA VAL A 48 6.86 3.87 0.86
C VAL A 48 7.38 5.07 1.66
N PHE A 49 6.53 6.09 1.80
CA PHE A 49 6.69 7.12 2.82
C PHE A 49 5.86 6.77 4.04
N VAL A 50 6.45 6.87 5.23
CA VAL A 50 5.78 6.66 6.51
C VAL A 50 5.73 7.97 7.30
N LEU A 51 4.52 8.45 7.57
CA LEU A 51 4.20 9.72 8.23
C LEU A 51 3.34 9.45 9.48
N ASP A 52 4.00 9.05 10.56
CA ASP A 52 3.36 8.81 11.86
C ASP A 52 3.34 10.09 12.74
N LYS A 53 4.23 11.06 12.48
CA LYS A 53 4.40 12.27 13.30
C LYS A 53 4.67 13.48 12.41
N PRO A 54 4.25 14.69 12.81
CA PRO A 54 4.31 15.88 11.95
C PRO A 54 5.75 16.29 11.62
N GLU A 55 6.69 16.05 12.54
CA GLU A 55 8.07 16.48 12.41
C GLU A 55 9.01 15.36 11.95
N LYS A 56 8.50 14.15 11.66
CA LYS A 56 9.32 13.01 11.28
C LYS A 56 8.69 12.24 10.13
N MET A 57 9.43 12.11 9.04
CA MET A 57 9.08 11.25 7.92
C MET A 57 10.13 10.17 7.74
N SER A 58 9.67 8.99 7.32
CA SER A 58 10.52 7.85 7.04
C SER A 58 10.31 7.43 5.59
N TYR A 59 11.36 6.90 4.97
CA TYR A 59 11.30 6.39 3.61
C TYR A 59 11.96 5.02 3.54
N GLY A 60 11.29 4.08 2.87
CA GLY A 60 11.68 2.69 2.88
C GLY A 60 11.45 1.97 1.55
N PHE A 61 12.10 0.82 1.42
CA PHE A 61 11.79 -0.16 0.39
C PHE A 61 10.63 -1.04 0.83
N VAL A 62 9.79 -1.41 -0.13
CA VAL A 62 8.71 -2.37 0.06
C VAL A 62 9.04 -3.60 -0.76
N GLU A 63 9.34 -4.70 -0.08
CA GLU A 63 9.53 -6.01 -0.72
C GLU A 63 8.18 -6.74 -0.82
N LYS A 64 7.41 -6.72 0.28
CA LYS A 64 6.02 -7.17 0.37
C LYS A 64 5.22 -6.18 1.23
N PRO A 65 3.88 -6.17 1.15
CA PRO A 65 3.04 -5.21 1.89
C PRO A 65 3.32 -5.15 3.40
N GLU A 66 3.64 -6.29 3.99
CA GLU A 66 3.93 -6.45 5.43
C GLU A 66 5.42 -6.33 5.76
N LYS A 67 6.29 -6.16 4.75
CA LYS A 67 7.75 -6.14 4.89
C LYS A 67 8.31 -4.88 4.25
N GLU A 68 8.36 -3.83 5.06
CA GLU A 68 9.04 -2.58 4.75
C GLU A 68 10.42 -2.52 5.42
N GLN A 69 11.44 -2.10 4.66
CA GLN A 69 12.76 -1.80 5.18
C GLN A 69 12.97 -0.29 5.14
N ILE A 70 12.93 0.36 6.29
CA ILE A 70 13.18 1.80 6.39
C ILE A 70 14.66 2.09 6.14
N LEU A 71 14.93 2.96 5.18
CA LEU A 71 16.28 3.33 4.73
C LEU A 71 16.75 4.63 5.37
N LEU A 72 15.82 5.58 5.50
CA LEU A 72 16.13 6.95 5.87
C LEU A 72 14.98 7.52 6.68
N ASN A 73 15.31 8.14 7.80
CA ASN A 73 14.42 9.06 8.48
C ASN A 73 14.88 10.49 8.19
N TRP A 74 13.97 11.44 8.26
CA TRP A 74 14.35 12.84 8.43
C TRP A 74 13.38 13.57 9.34
N THR A 75 13.91 14.60 9.98
CA THR A 75 13.17 15.45 10.90
C THR A 75 13.54 16.91 10.69
N TRP A 76 12.60 17.78 11.02
CA TRP A 76 12.69 19.20 10.83
C TRP A 76 12.90 19.89 12.17
N LYS A 77 13.92 20.72 12.27
CA LYS A 77 14.12 21.59 13.44
C LYS A 77 13.81 23.04 13.09
N LYS A 78 13.09 23.72 13.98
CA LYS A 78 12.89 25.17 13.92
C LYS A 78 14.23 25.89 14.08
N ILE A 79 14.49 26.88 13.24
CA ILE A 79 15.78 27.58 13.18
C ILE A 79 16.02 28.37 14.49
N ALA A 80 14.95 28.84 15.13
CA ALA A 80 15.00 29.61 16.37
C ALA A 80 15.54 28.86 17.61
N MET A 81 15.73 27.53 17.56
CA MET A 81 16.16 26.73 18.71
C MET A 81 17.69 26.49 18.80
N GLU A 82 18.51 27.05 17.90
CA GLU A 82 19.96 26.84 17.93
C GLU A 82 20.75 28.14 18.11
N SER A 83 21.18 28.42 19.35
CA SER A 83 22.24 29.37 19.67
C SER A 83 23.64 28.73 19.65
N GLU A 84 23.78 27.42 19.41
CA GLU A 84 25.06 26.72 19.59
C GLU A 84 25.36 25.68 18.49
N ASN A 85 26.54 25.83 17.88
CA ASN A 85 27.26 24.91 16.97
C ASN A 85 26.76 24.80 15.51
N LEU A 86 27.20 25.78 14.70
CA LEU A 86 27.09 25.80 13.24
C LEU A 86 28.03 24.81 12.51
N ASP A 87 29.04 24.25 13.18
CA ASP A 87 30.19 23.60 12.53
C ASP A 87 29.94 22.18 11.94
N ASN A 88 28.76 21.60 12.11
CA ASN A 88 28.49 20.20 11.70
C ASN A 88 27.34 20.06 10.67
N TRP A 89 26.91 21.15 10.05
CA TRP A 89 25.88 21.13 9.01
C TRP A 89 26.52 20.93 7.63
N THR A 90 25.91 20.08 6.81
CA THR A 90 26.31 19.87 5.43
C THR A 90 25.13 20.16 4.52
N GLN A 91 25.38 20.89 3.43
CA GLN A 91 24.35 21.15 2.44
C GLN A 91 24.14 19.89 1.57
N LEU A 92 22.96 19.29 1.70
CA LEU A 92 22.46 18.23 0.83
C LEU A 92 21.81 18.85 -0.40
N LYS A 93 22.26 18.45 -1.58
CA LYS A 93 21.69 18.87 -2.87
C LYS A 93 20.99 17.71 -3.56
N LEU A 94 19.67 17.79 -3.69
CA LEU A 94 18.84 16.86 -4.47
C LEU A 94 18.09 17.66 -5.53
N LYS A 95 18.44 17.44 -6.81
CA LYS A 95 17.94 18.23 -7.95
C LYS A 95 18.10 19.75 -7.71
N ASP A 96 16.98 20.46 -7.61
CA ASP A 96 16.81 21.89 -7.38
C ASP A 96 16.58 22.25 -5.90
N VAL A 97 16.59 21.26 -5.00
CA VAL A 97 16.43 21.42 -3.56
C VAL A 97 17.79 21.41 -2.86
N TYR A 98 17.99 22.40 -2.00
CA TYR A 98 19.17 22.57 -1.16
C TYR A 98 18.72 22.59 0.29
N LEU A 99 19.20 21.66 1.10
CA LEU A 99 18.90 21.60 2.52
C LEU A 99 20.17 21.50 3.34
N ASP A 100 20.26 22.33 4.38
CA ASP A 100 21.29 22.15 5.40
C ASP A 100 20.82 21.04 6.35
N CYS A 101 21.54 19.92 6.33
CA CYS A 101 21.24 18.76 7.14
C CYS A 101 22.49 18.23 7.82
N ARG A 102 22.29 17.48 8.90
CA ARG A 102 23.32 16.61 9.49
C ARG A 102 22.79 15.19 9.62
N VAL A 103 23.66 14.21 9.48
CA VAL A 103 23.31 12.80 9.70
C VAL A 103 23.43 12.48 11.19
N SER A 104 22.46 11.77 11.73
CA SER A 104 22.46 11.28 13.10
C SER A 104 21.90 9.86 13.12
N TYR A 105 22.35 9.06 14.08
CA TYR A 105 21.90 7.68 14.25
C TYR A 105 21.22 7.59 15.62
N TYR A 106 19.91 7.30 15.61
CA TYR A 106 19.11 7.20 16.82
C TYR A 106 18.65 5.76 17.04
N GLY A 107 18.74 5.28 18.29
CA GLY A 107 18.23 3.97 18.68
C GLY A 107 19.08 2.78 18.22
N LYS A 108 18.52 1.56 18.34
CA LYS A 108 19.23 0.29 18.10
C LYS A 108 19.26 -0.16 16.63
N LEU A 109 18.38 0.38 15.79
CA LEU A 109 18.17 -0.10 14.40
C LEU A 109 19.18 0.46 13.39
N ASN A 110 20.12 1.31 13.82
CA ASN A 110 21.15 1.94 12.98
C ASN A 110 20.64 2.63 11.70
N ILE A 111 19.38 3.09 11.70
CA ILE A 111 18.77 3.78 10.56
C ILE A 111 19.27 5.24 10.56
N PRO A 112 19.85 5.73 9.46
CA PRO A 112 20.30 7.11 9.39
C PRO A 112 19.10 8.07 9.44
N THR A 113 19.26 9.14 10.20
CA THR A 113 18.29 10.21 10.34
C THR A 113 18.91 11.53 9.90
N LEU A 114 18.34 12.17 8.89
CA LEU A 114 18.70 13.52 8.51
C LEU A 114 17.98 14.49 9.43
N VAL A 115 18.73 15.23 10.23
CA VAL A 115 18.20 16.40 10.94
C VAL A 115 18.41 17.58 10.01
N CYS A 116 17.32 18.18 9.53
CA CYS A 116 17.36 19.25 8.53
C CYS A 116 16.78 20.56 9.09
N ARG A 117 17.36 21.68 8.65
CA ARG A 117 16.84 23.02 8.92
C ARG A 117 15.81 23.37 7.86
N CYS A 118 14.55 23.50 8.25
CA CYS A 118 13.49 23.92 7.35
C CYS A 118 12.28 24.41 8.16
N GLU A 119 11.67 25.51 7.75
CA GLU A 119 10.50 26.08 8.43
C GLU A 119 9.21 26.02 7.61
N ASP A 120 9.31 26.00 6.27
CA ASP A 120 8.12 26.02 5.41
C ASP A 120 7.74 24.63 4.87
N VAL A 121 6.44 24.37 4.78
CA VAL A 121 5.86 23.11 4.27
C VAL A 121 6.28 22.86 2.82
N SER A 122 6.29 23.90 1.98
CA SER A 122 6.59 23.78 0.54
C SER A 122 7.97 23.17 0.27
N THR A 123 9.00 23.66 0.96
CA THR A 123 10.36 23.11 0.86
C THR A 123 10.43 21.67 1.36
N ARG A 124 9.69 21.31 2.41
CA ARG A 124 9.63 19.92 2.93
C ARG A 124 9.02 18.97 1.92
N LYS A 125 7.92 19.36 1.27
CA LYS A 125 7.26 18.59 0.18
C LYS A 125 8.18 18.43 -1.03
N ARG A 126 8.84 19.52 -1.46
CA ARG A 126 9.81 19.49 -2.56
C ARG A 126 10.99 18.56 -2.26
N PHE A 127 11.49 18.56 -1.02
CA PHE A 127 12.54 17.63 -0.61
C PHE A 127 12.08 16.17 -0.68
N ALA A 128 10.92 15.83 -0.13
CA ALA A 128 10.38 14.47 -0.21
C ALA A 128 10.22 14.01 -1.68
N THR A 129 9.76 14.91 -2.54
CA THR A 129 9.61 14.67 -3.99
C THR A 129 10.96 14.46 -4.69
N ALA A 130 11.95 15.30 -4.38
CA ALA A 130 13.29 15.21 -4.93
C ALA A 130 14.03 13.94 -4.44
N LEU A 131 13.78 13.54 -3.19
CA LEU A 131 14.28 12.28 -2.63
C LEU A 131 13.69 11.09 -3.39
N HIS A 132 12.36 11.02 -3.56
CA HIS A 132 11.75 9.91 -4.31
C HIS A 132 12.26 9.83 -5.74
N SER A 133 12.40 10.98 -6.41
CA SER A 133 12.99 11.02 -7.75
C SER A 133 14.42 10.47 -7.77
N HIS A 134 15.24 10.84 -6.79
CA HIS A 134 16.60 10.33 -6.66
C HIS A 134 16.61 8.82 -6.44
N MET A 135 15.64 8.29 -5.69
CA MET A 135 15.48 6.84 -5.51
C MET A 135 15.12 6.13 -6.82
N CYS A 136 14.25 6.71 -7.64
CA CYS A 136 13.95 6.20 -8.98
C CYS A 136 15.21 6.17 -9.86
N ASP A 137 16.01 7.25 -9.86
CA ASP A 137 17.20 7.36 -10.72
C ASP A 137 18.35 6.44 -10.26
N VAL A 138 18.51 6.24 -8.95
CA VAL A 138 19.67 5.54 -8.36
C VAL A 138 19.37 4.09 -8.04
N PHE A 139 18.19 3.79 -7.52
CA PHE A 139 17.82 2.44 -7.12
C PHE A 139 16.86 1.77 -8.09
N HIS A 140 16.47 2.46 -9.18
CA HIS A 140 15.58 1.95 -10.23
C HIS A 140 14.24 1.45 -9.71
N VAL A 141 13.75 2.04 -8.62
CA VAL A 141 12.44 1.73 -8.04
C VAL A 141 11.31 2.24 -8.95
N LYS A 142 10.13 1.64 -8.86
CA LYS A 142 8.94 2.14 -9.56
C LYS A 142 8.63 3.59 -9.12
N PRO A 143 8.22 4.47 -10.05
CA PRO A 143 7.91 5.88 -9.78
C PRO A 143 6.61 6.10 -9.02
N GLU A 144 5.85 5.03 -8.80
CA GLU A 144 4.59 5.05 -8.07
C GLU A 144 4.85 5.22 -6.57
N MET A 145 4.27 6.26 -5.98
CA MET A 145 4.40 6.50 -4.55
C MET A 145 3.38 5.67 -3.75
N GLN A 146 3.82 5.22 -2.58
CA GLN A 146 2.98 4.59 -1.58
C GLN A 146 3.09 5.36 -0.27
N PHE A 147 1.99 5.45 0.47
CA PHE A 147 1.96 6.19 1.73
C PHE A 147 1.40 5.35 2.88
N LYS A 148 2.03 5.49 4.04
CA LYS A 148 1.52 5.04 5.33
C LYS A 148 1.45 6.25 6.25
N LEU A 149 0.27 6.79 6.49
CA LEU A 149 0.14 8.10 7.15
C LEU A 149 -1.06 8.22 8.08
N SER A 150 -0.93 9.09 9.08
CA SER A 150 -2.09 9.73 9.66
C SER A 150 -2.57 10.87 8.74
N LEU A 151 -3.88 10.98 8.53
CA LEU A 151 -4.48 12.06 7.73
C LEU A 151 -4.29 13.44 8.36
N ASP A 152 -3.99 13.50 9.66
CA ASP A 152 -3.63 14.75 10.35
C ASP A 152 -2.39 15.43 9.70
N TYR A 153 -1.60 14.68 8.93
CA TYR A 153 -0.35 15.14 8.33
C TYR A 153 -0.35 15.10 6.79
N MET A 154 -1.52 15.01 6.14
CA MET A 154 -1.58 14.91 4.68
C MET A 154 -0.96 16.09 3.92
N GLU A 155 -0.85 17.26 4.54
CA GLU A 155 -0.21 18.45 3.93
C GLU A 155 1.31 18.35 3.84
N GLU A 156 1.94 17.40 4.55
CA GLU A 156 3.39 17.15 4.50
C GLU A 156 3.79 16.21 3.34
N LEU A 157 2.82 15.60 2.67
CA LEU A 157 3.08 14.62 1.62
C LEU A 157 3.87 15.24 0.43
N PRO A 158 4.71 14.45 -0.26
CA PRO A 158 5.40 14.92 -1.46
C PRO A 158 4.40 15.41 -2.52
N ASP A 159 4.90 16.24 -3.43
CA ASP A 159 4.12 16.79 -4.54
C ASP A 159 3.83 15.67 -5.55
N THR A 160 2.65 15.06 -5.40
CA THR A 160 2.07 14.07 -6.32
C THR A 160 0.56 14.20 -6.30
N ASN A 161 -0.09 13.77 -7.38
CA ASN A 161 -1.54 13.61 -7.46
C ASN A 161 -1.95 12.13 -7.64
N THR A 162 -0.99 11.22 -7.78
CA THR A 162 -1.23 9.78 -7.95
C THR A 162 -0.54 9.01 -6.83
N VAL A 163 -1.27 8.08 -6.24
CA VAL A 163 -0.79 7.22 -5.16
C VAL A 163 -1.20 5.80 -5.50
N ARG A 164 -0.24 4.88 -5.50
CA ARG A 164 -0.57 3.49 -5.79
C ARG A 164 -1.24 2.86 -4.59
N ASP A 165 -0.58 2.92 -3.44
CA ASP A 165 -1.02 2.26 -2.21
C ASP A 165 -1.09 3.25 -1.05
N VAL A 166 -2.18 3.21 -0.28
CA VAL A 166 -2.31 3.95 0.98
C VAL A 166 -2.66 3.03 2.12
N THR A 167 -1.99 3.23 3.26
CA THR A 167 -2.35 2.68 4.57
C THR A 167 -2.55 3.84 5.53
N PHE A 168 -3.74 3.97 6.11
CA PHE A 168 -3.94 4.96 7.15
C PHE A 168 -3.39 4.47 8.49
N LEU A 169 -2.82 5.38 9.26
CA LEU A 169 -2.47 5.20 10.66
C LEU A 169 -3.56 5.83 11.52
N GLU A 170 -3.43 5.68 12.84
CA GLU A 170 -4.33 6.35 13.79
C GLU A 170 -4.39 7.85 13.49
N SER A 171 -5.62 8.35 13.30
CA SER A 171 -5.86 9.74 12.96
C SER A 171 -7.04 10.29 13.74
N SER A 172 -6.97 11.59 14.05
CA SER A 172 -8.00 12.30 14.80
C SER A 172 -9.06 12.99 13.93
N VAL A 173 -8.92 12.88 12.59
CA VAL A 173 -9.80 13.53 11.63
C VAL A 173 -11.09 12.73 11.37
N ASN A 174 -12.04 13.35 10.66
CA ASN A 174 -13.30 12.73 10.26
C ASN A 174 -13.29 12.29 8.79
N SER A 175 -14.40 11.70 8.35
CA SER A 175 -14.59 11.20 6.98
C SER A 175 -14.53 12.29 5.89
N THR A 176 -14.84 13.55 6.21
CA THR A 176 -14.72 14.66 5.26
C THR A 176 -13.27 14.88 4.85
N VAL A 177 -12.34 14.81 5.80
CA VAL A 177 -10.90 14.94 5.50
C VAL A 177 -10.39 13.74 4.70
N ALA A 178 -10.95 12.54 4.94
CA ALA A 178 -10.66 11.37 4.12
C ALA A 178 -11.13 11.57 2.66
N ASP A 179 -12.33 12.12 2.47
CA ASP A 179 -12.84 12.44 1.12
C ASP A 179 -11.96 13.49 0.44
N GLU A 180 -11.54 14.56 1.14
CA GLU A 180 -10.59 15.55 0.61
C GLU A 180 -9.28 14.90 0.17
N PHE A 181 -8.76 13.94 0.95
CA PHE A 181 -7.56 13.19 0.60
C PHE A 181 -7.75 12.40 -0.70
N PHE A 182 -8.82 11.63 -0.83
CA PHE A 182 -9.10 10.84 -2.04
C PHE A 182 -9.45 11.69 -3.26
N GLU A 183 -9.93 12.92 -3.08
CA GLU A 183 -10.11 13.89 -4.17
C GLU A 183 -8.79 14.50 -4.62
N LYS A 184 -7.89 14.80 -3.67
CA LYS A 184 -6.56 15.35 -3.93
C LYS A 184 -5.62 14.31 -4.57
N PHE A 185 -5.72 13.06 -4.13
CA PHE A 185 -4.84 11.97 -4.54
C PHE A 185 -5.64 10.86 -5.22
N HIS A 186 -5.30 10.56 -6.48
CA HIS A 186 -5.84 9.43 -7.23
C HIS A 186 -5.22 8.14 -6.69
N VAL A 187 -5.85 7.58 -5.66
CA VAL A 187 -5.43 6.34 -5.00
C VAL A 187 -5.89 5.12 -5.78
N THR A 188 -4.96 4.22 -6.10
CA THR A 188 -5.29 2.98 -6.84
C THR A 188 -5.68 1.83 -5.91
N ARG A 189 -5.05 1.74 -4.74
CA ARG A 189 -5.23 0.66 -3.77
C ARG A 189 -5.22 1.20 -2.34
N ALA A 190 -6.16 0.76 -1.53
CA ALA A 190 -6.23 1.08 -0.11
C ALA A 190 -6.06 -0.19 0.73
N LEU A 191 -5.15 -0.13 1.71
CA LEU A 191 -4.64 -1.26 2.49
C LEU A 191 -4.84 -1.01 3.99
N PHE A 192 -5.45 -1.97 4.70
CA PHE A 192 -5.80 -1.83 6.12
C PHE A 192 -5.42 -3.06 6.95
N CYS A 193 -4.89 -2.83 8.15
CA CYS A 193 -4.55 -3.86 9.13
C CYS A 193 -5.07 -3.48 10.53
N GLN A 194 -5.14 -4.45 11.44
CA GLN A 194 -5.78 -4.42 12.77
C GLN A 194 -5.42 -3.21 13.67
N HIS A 195 -4.31 -2.54 13.41
CA HIS A 195 -3.78 -1.46 14.24
C HIS A 195 -3.85 -0.07 13.59
N SER A 196 -4.54 0.03 12.46
CA SER A 196 -4.33 1.13 11.52
C SER A 196 -5.44 2.18 11.50
N VAL A 197 -6.67 1.90 11.94
CA VAL A 197 -7.78 2.85 11.76
C VAL A 197 -8.78 2.81 12.92
N PRO A 198 -9.17 3.97 13.50
CA PRO A 198 -10.35 4.07 14.35
C PRO A 198 -11.62 3.86 13.52
N ASP A 199 -12.55 3.06 14.06
CA ASP A 199 -13.78 2.54 13.43
C ASP A 199 -14.64 3.56 12.65
N ASP A 200 -14.52 4.86 12.93
CA ASP A 200 -15.38 5.91 12.37
C ASP A 200 -14.75 6.73 11.23
N LEU A 201 -13.44 6.65 10.99
CA LEU A 201 -12.75 7.56 10.04
C LEU A 201 -13.28 7.43 8.61
N LEU A 202 -13.52 6.19 8.16
CA LEU A 202 -13.81 5.89 6.75
C LEU A 202 -15.25 5.45 6.50
N LYS A 203 -16.03 5.25 7.57
CA LYS A 203 -17.38 4.68 7.48
C LYS A 203 -18.31 5.51 6.58
N ASP A 204 -18.16 6.82 6.62
CA ASP A 204 -19.01 7.76 5.87
C ASP A 204 -18.31 8.40 4.67
N SER A 205 -17.07 8.00 4.35
CA SER A 205 -16.32 8.54 3.22
C SER A 205 -16.86 7.98 1.91
N CYS A 206 -17.43 8.82 1.06
CA CYS A 206 -17.98 8.39 -0.22
C CYS A 206 -16.88 8.06 -1.23
N ARG A 207 -15.75 8.77 -1.16
CA ARG A 207 -14.62 8.60 -2.09
C ARG A 207 -13.82 7.35 -1.80
N PHE A 208 -13.66 7.01 -0.52
CA PHE A 208 -13.07 5.76 -0.10
C PHE A 208 -13.77 4.54 -0.74
N LEU A 209 -15.10 4.57 -0.79
CA LEU A 209 -15.92 3.48 -1.33
C LEU A 209 -15.81 3.31 -2.85
N GLU A 210 -15.18 4.26 -3.55
CA GLU A 210 -15.01 4.24 -5.01
C GLU A 210 -13.58 3.85 -5.46
N VAL A 211 -12.66 3.64 -4.51
CA VAL A 211 -11.28 3.19 -4.78
C VAL A 211 -11.29 1.84 -5.51
N ASN A 212 -10.40 1.66 -6.49
CA ASN A 212 -10.42 0.49 -7.35
C ASN A 212 -10.17 -0.81 -6.58
N ASN A 213 -9.22 -0.81 -5.63
CA ASN A 213 -8.81 -2.02 -4.93
C ASN A 213 -8.78 -1.80 -3.42
N LEU A 214 -9.51 -2.63 -2.69
CA LEU A 214 -9.62 -2.56 -1.24
C LEU A 214 -9.14 -3.87 -0.62
N PHE A 215 -8.09 -3.79 0.21
CA PHE A 215 -7.54 -4.94 0.92
C PHE A 215 -7.52 -4.66 2.42
N ILE A 216 -8.27 -5.43 3.19
CA ILE A 216 -8.44 -5.22 4.63
C ILE A 216 -8.24 -6.54 5.34
N ASP A 217 -7.33 -6.56 6.32
CA ASP A 217 -6.99 -7.78 7.07
C ASP A 217 -7.83 -7.94 8.36
N PHE A 218 -8.17 -6.84 9.02
CA PHE A 218 -9.01 -6.84 10.22
C PHE A 218 -9.78 -5.52 10.33
N SER A 219 -11.12 -5.56 10.24
CA SER A 219 -11.95 -4.40 10.60
C SER A 219 -13.31 -4.81 11.16
N SER A 220 -13.46 -4.66 12.47
CA SER A 220 -14.76 -4.83 13.14
C SER A 220 -15.81 -3.79 12.70
N TRP A 221 -15.37 -2.64 12.19
CA TRP A 221 -16.23 -1.53 11.79
C TRP A 221 -16.90 -1.70 10.43
N LEU A 222 -16.38 -2.58 9.58
CA LEU A 222 -16.87 -2.77 8.24
C LEU A 222 -18.01 -3.77 8.23
N ASP A 223 -19.24 -3.25 8.15
CA ASP A 223 -20.48 -4.02 8.14
C ASP A 223 -21.06 -4.19 6.73
N LEU A 224 -22.15 -4.96 6.64
CA LEU A 224 -22.89 -5.18 5.40
C LEU A 224 -23.32 -3.86 4.74
N SER A 225 -23.71 -2.86 5.54
CA SER A 225 -24.24 -1.60 5.01
C SER A 225 -23.19 -0.83 4.21
N LEU A 226 -21.91 -0.95 4.58
CA LEU A 226 -20.80 -0.36 3.85
C LEU A 226 -20.49 -1.16 2.58
N LEU A 227 -20.43 -2.49 2.68
CA LEU A 227 -20.15 -3.38 1.55
C LEU A 227 -21.21 -3.35 0.45
N LEU A 228 -22.46 -2.99 0.78
CA LEU A 228 -23.49 -2.80 -0.24
C LEU A 228 -23.27 -1.51 -1.06
N LYS A 229 -22.49 -0.55 -0.54
CA LYS A 229 -22.24 0.76 -1.16
C LYS A 229 -20.92 0.84 -1.94
N VAL A 230 -19.98 -0.07 -1.70
CA VAL A 230 -18.68 -0.04 -2.39
C VAL A 230 -18.81 -0.25 -3.90
N LYS A 231 -18.00 0.49 -4.66
CA LYS A 231 -17.90 0.42 -6.12
C LYS A 231 -16.47 0.10 -6.56
N CYS A 232 -15.87 -0.92 -5.95
CA CYS A 232 -14.50 -1.35 -6.21
C CYS A 232 -14.42 -2.40 -7.32
N GLU A 233 -13.24 -2.54 -7.93
CA GLU A 233 -12.89 -3.65 -8.82
C GLU A 233 -12.47 -4.89 -8.04
N ASN A 234 -11.64 -4.74 -7.02
CA ASN A 234 -11.17 -5.86 -6.19
C ASN A 234 -11.39 -5.56 -4.72
N ILE A 235 -11.98 -6.52 -4.00
CA ILE A 235 -12.24 -6.41 -2.57
C ILE A 235 -11.73 -7.69 -1.90
N VAL A 236 -10.80 -7.55 -0.97
CA VAL A 236 -10.35 -8.67 -0.14
C VAL A 236 -10.45 -8.27 1.31
N PHE A 237 -11.14 -9.10 2.05
CA PHE A 237 -11.51 -8.86 3.41
C PHE A 237 -11.15 -10.05 4.27
N GLN A 238 -10.28 -9.87 5.26
CA GLN A 238 -9.96 -10.90 6.23
C GLN A 238 -10.63 -10.63 7.58
N SER A 239 -10.86 -11.71 8.33
CA SER A 239 -11.40 -11.69 9.68
C SER A 239 -12.74 -10.94 9.83
N SER A 240 -13.71 -11.29 8.98
CA SER A 240 -15.04 -10.67 9.00
C SER A 240 -15.97 -11.16 10.10
N MET A 241 -16.81 -10.25 10.59
CA MET A 241 -17.96 -10.55 11.46
C MET A 241 -19.27 -10.78 10.67
N LEU A 242 -19.21 -10.75 9.33
CA LEU A 242 -20.39 -10.99 8.50
C LEU A 242 -20.89 -12.43 8.65
N ASN A 243 -22.21 -12.55 8.74
CA ASN A 243 -22.89 -13.84 8.87
C ASN A 243 -23.43 -14.32 7.51
N LYS A 244 -24.04 -15.51 7.47
CA LYS A 244 -24.58 -16.10 6.24
C LYS A 244 -25.61 -15.25 5.51
N LYS A 245 -26.47 -14.52 6.24
CA LYS A 245 -27.50 -13.67 5.65
C LYS A 245 -26.84 -12.50 4.93
N ASP A 246 -25.83 -11.89 5.57
CA ASP A 246 -25.06 -10.81 4.97
C ASP A 246 -24.41 -11.26 3.66
N MET A 247 -23.87 -12.48 3.60
CA MET A 247 -23.31 -13.06 2.36
C MET A 247 -24.34 -13.23 1.25
N ILE A 248 -25.54 -13.71 1.59
CA ILE A 248 -26.65 -13.85 0.63
C ILE A 248 -27.08 -12.47 0.12
N ASP A 249 -27.21 -11.50 1.02
CA ASP A 249 -27.61 -10.13 0.69
C ASP A 249 -26.55 -9.45 -0.20
N LEU A 250 -25.25 -9.69 0.02
CA LEU A 250 -24.17 -9.22 -0.85
C LEU A 250 -24.25 -9.80 -2.27
N LEU A 251 -24.49 -11.10 -2.39
CA LEU A 251 -24.62 -11.77 -3.69
C LEU A 251 -25.88 -11.28 -4.45
N ASN A 252 -27.00 -11.12 -3.74
CA ASN A 252 -28.22 -10.55 -4.32
C ASN A 252 -28.00 -9.11 -4.80
N ASN A 253 -27.33 -8.28 -4.00
CA ASN A 253 -27.01 -6.90 -4.36
C ASN A 253 -26.19 -6.83 -5.67
N TRP A 254 -25.20 -7.72 -5.84
CA TRP A 254 -24.46 -7.81 -7.09
C TRP A 254 -25.33 -8.28 -8.27
N LEU A 255 -26.19 -9.30 -8.06
CA LEU A 255 -27.12 -9.80 -9.07
C LEU A 255 -28.15 -8.76 -9.52
N GLU A 256 -28.54 -7.83 -8.64
CA GLU A 256 -29.42 -6.71 -8.95
C GLU A 256 -28.76 -5.62 -9.82
N GLY A 257 -27.45 -5.72 -10.08
CA GLY A 257 -26.72 -4.77 -10.90
C GLY A 257 -25.84 -3.79 -10.14
N ASN A 258 -25.74 -3.92 -8.80
CA ASN A 258 -24.84 -3.06 -8.04
C ASN A 258 -23.38 -3.50 -8.20
N ASN A 259 -22.47 -2.52 -8.09
CA ASN A 259 -21.04 -2.66 -8.34
C ASN A 259 -20.70 -3.42 -9.64
N THR A 260 -21.07 -2.85 -10.79
CA THR A 260 -20.76 -3.42 -12.11
C THR A 260 -19.26 -3.49 -12.42
N ARG A 261 -18.43 -2.77 -11.65
CA ARG A 261 -16.97 -2.75 -11.77
C ARG A 261 -16.29 -3.94 -11.12
N LEU A 262 -17.00 -4.69 -10.26
CA LEU A 262 -16.43 -5.79 -9.49
C LEU A 262 -15.81 -6.84 -10.43
N LYS A 263 -14.58 -7.21 -10.15
CA LYS A 263 -13.81 -8.28 -10.79
C LYS A 263 -13.57 -9.42 -9.82
N ALA A 264 -13.14 -9.12 -8.59
CA ALA A 264 -12.96 -10.14 -7.56
C ALA A 264 -13.40 -9.66 -6.18
N MET A 265 -14.03 -10.54 -5.42
CA MET A 265 -14.33 -10.35 -4.00
C MET A 265 -13.94 -11.61 -3.22
N SER A 266 -13.17 -11.44 -2.15
CA SER A 266 -12.86 -12.51 -1.21
C SER A 266 -13.17 -12.05 0.21
N ILE A 267 -14.01 -12.79 0.91
CA ILE A 267 -14.34 -12.53 2.31
C ILE A 267 -13.96 -13.75 3.12
N PHE A 268 -12.93 -13.60 3.96
CA PHE A 268 -12.49 -14.62 4.90
C PHE A 268 -13.23 -14.45 6.23
N THR A 269 -14.08 -15.42 6.51
CA THR A 269 -14.80 -15.56 7.77
C THR A 269 -15.18 -17.01 7.97
N SER A 270 -15.43 -17.39 9.22
CA SER A 270 -15.88 -18.74 9.53
C SER A 270 -17.31 -18.96 9.03
N ILE A 271 -17.48 -19.29 7.74
CA ILE A 271 -18.78 -19.66 7.16
C ILE A 271 -19.14 -21.13 7.42
N GLY A 272 -18.17 -21.95 7.88
CA GLY A 272 -18.41 -23.22 8.55
C GLY A 272 -19.45 -24.13 7.86
N ASN A 273 -20.44 -24.54 8.64
CA ASN A 273 -21.55 -25.39 8.22
C ASN A 273 -22.58 -24.64 7.34
N ASP A 274 -22.56 -23.31 7.27
CA ASP A 274 -23.59 -22.54 6.56
C ASP A 274 -23.34 -22.46 5.04
N THR A 275 -22.22 -23.01 4.55
CA THR A 275 -21.86 -23.01 3.11
C THR A 275 -23.01 -23.51 2.21
N HIS A 276 -23.65 -24.63 2.58
CA HIS A 276 -24.77 -25.16 1.81
C HIS A 276 -25.97 -24.19 1.80
N LEU A 277 -26.27 -23.55 2.93
CA LEU A 277 -27.36 -22.57 3.05
C LEU A 277 -27.13 -21.32 2.21
N ILE A 278 -25.88 -20.88 2.06
CA ILE A 278 -25.55 -19.75 1.17
C ILE A 278 -25.72 -20.19 -0.28
N MET A 279 -25.11 -21.31 -0.67
CA MET A 279 -25.06 -21.74 -2.08
C MET A 279 -26.41 -22.24 -2.60
N ASP A 280 -27.23 -22.91 -1.77
CA ASP A 280 -28.57 -23.42 -2.14
C ASP A 280 -29.61 -22.29 -2.34
N ASN A 281 -29.33 -21.06 -1.90
CA ASN A 281 -30.19 -19.91 -2.19
C ASN A 281 -30.15 -19.49 -3.65
N PHE A 282 -29.17 -19.96 -4.42
CA PHE A 282 -28.93 -19.51 -5.79
C PHE A 282 -29.08 -20.64 -6.80
N LYS A 283 -29.61 -20.29 -7.98
CA LYS A 283 -29.60 -21.18 -9.14
C LYS A 283 -28.24 -21.08 -9.82
N LEU A 284 -27.35 -22.02 -9.50
CA LEU A 284 -25.98 -22.04 -10.02
C LEU A 284 -25.89 -22.89 -11.29
N GLU A 285 -25.24 -22.34 -12.32
CA GLU A 285 -24.78 -23.12 -13.48
C GLU A 285 -23.54 -23.94 -13.08
N ALA A 286 -23.30 -25.06 -13.77
CA ALA A 286 -22.09 -25.86 -13.54
C ALA A 286 -20.86 -25.06 -13.99
N TRP A 287 -19.80 -25.10 -13.17
CA TRP A 287 -18.50 -24.54 -13.52
C TRP A 287 -17.75 -25.50 -14.44
N ASP A 288 -17.21 -24.99 -15.55
CA ASP A 288 -16.36 -25.74 -16.46
C ASP A 288 -14.96 -25.09 -16.53
N PRO A 289 -13.90 -25.71 -16.01
CA PRO A 289 -12.56 -25.11 -15.97
C PRO A 289 -11.95 -24.84 -17.35
N GLU A 290 -12.39 -25.53 -18.41
CA GLU A 290 -11.88 -25.31 -19.76
C GLU A 290 -12.44 -24.02 -20.38
N VAL A 291 -13.64 -23.61 -19.96
CA VAL A 291 -14.35 -22.41 -20.43
C VAL A 291 -14.20 -21.25 -19.45
N ASP A 292 -14.36 -21.53 -18.17
CA ASP A 292 -14.42 -20.57 -17.07
C ASP A 292 -13.05 -20.43 -16.42
N LYS A 293 -12.14 -19.80 -17.17
CA LYS A 293 -10.75 -19.57 -16.73
C LYS A 293 -10.69 -18.65 -15.52
N ILE A 294 -9.81 -19.02 -14.60
CA ILE A 294 -9.56 -18.28 -13.37
C ILE A 294 -8.32 -17.41 -13.59
N GLU A 295 -8.56 -16.11 -13.74
CA GLU A 295 -7.51 -15.12 -13.96
C GLU A 295 -7.73 -13.95 -13.01
N TYR A 296 -6.72 -13.64 -12.20
CA TYR A 296 -6.76 -12.49 -11.30
C TYR A 296 -5.95 -11.34 -11.88
N ASP A 297 -6.37 -10.11 -11.57
CA ASP A 297 -5.60 -8.92 -11.93
C ASP A 297 -4.37 -8.77 -10.99
N GLU A 298 -3.32 -8.09 -11.46
CA GLU A 298 -2.05 -7.87 -10.73
C GLU A 298 -2.22 -7.41 -9.27
N PRO A 299 -3.13 -6.48 -8.91
CA PRO A 299 -3.32 -6.08 -7.51
C PRO A 299 -3.64 -7.24 -6.57
N VAL A 300 -4.42 -8.22 -7.04
CA VAL A 300 -4.79 -9.39 -6.24
C VAL A 300 -3.57 -10.32 -6.11
N HIS A 301 -2.75 -10.47 -7.14
CA HIS A 301 -1.51 -11.25 -7.05
C HIS A 301 -0.51 -10.63 -6.04
N ASP A 302 -0.33 -9.32 -6.09
CA ASP A 302 0.64 -8.59 -5.24
C ASP A 302 0.31 -8.70 -3.74
N TYR A 303 -0.97 -8.53 -3.38
CA TYR A 303 -1.41 -8.37 -1.99
C TYR A 303 -2.08 -9.60 -1.41
N CYS A 304 -2.47 -10.53 -2.27
CA CYS A 304 -3.17 -11.72 -1.84
C CYS A 304 -2.37 -12.97 -2.11
N GLU A 305 -1.08 -12.98 -2.45
CA GLU A 305 -0.34 -14.25 -2.66
C GLU A 305 -0.47 -15.25 -1.48
N ASN A 306 -0.34 -14.78 -0.23
CA ASN A 306 -0.55 -15.61 0.97
C ASN A 306 -2.03 -16.00 1.18
N VAL A 307 -2.92 -15.10 0.82
CA VAL A 307 -4.39 -15.27 0.89
C VAL A 307 -4.86 -16.23 -0.22
N LEU A 308 -4.21 -16.18 -1.38
CA LEU A 308 -4.36 -16.99 -2.56
C LEU A 308 -3.76 -18.37 -2.31
N TYR A 309 -2.71 -18.51 -1.50
CA TYR A 309 -2.21 -19.81 -1.06
C TYR A 309 -3.28 -20.58 -0.28
N LEU A 310 -4.02 -19.91 0.62
CA LEU A 310 -5.25 -20.47 1.20
C LEU A 310 -6.31 -20.73 0.12
N MET A 311 -6.37 -19.89 -0.93
CA MET A 311 -7.23 -20.11 -2.10
C MET A 311 -6.78 -21.19 -3.10
N TYR A 312 -5.57 -21.73 -3.01
CA TYR A 312 -5.08 -22.84 -3.84
C TYR A 312 -5.21 -24.16 -3.09
N ASP A 313 -5.20 -24.15 -1.75
CA ASP A 313 -5.62 -25.31 -0.94
C ASP A 313 -7.16 -25.47 -0.89
N ILE A 314 -7.90 -24.55 -1.53
CA ILE A 314 -9.33 -24.63 -1.84
C ILE A 314 -9.65 -25.94 -2.58
N ASP A 315 -8.82 -26.46 -3.48
CA ASP A 315 -9.14 -27.75 -4.11
C ASP A 315 -9.27 -28.91 -3.11
N LYS A 316 -8.71 -28.77 -1.89
CA LYS A 316 -8.92 -29.71 -0.77
C LYS A 316 -10.01 -29.28 0.22
N CYS A 317 -10.41 -28.01 0.22
CA CYS A 317 -11.33 -27.40 1.19
C CYS A 317 -12.63 -26.84 0.56
N ILE A 318 -12.83 -26.97 -0.76
CA ILE A 318 -14.06 -26.59 -1.47
C ILE A 318 -15.17 -27.45 -0.92
N LEU A 319 -16.16 -26.77 -0.36
CA LEU A 319 -17.43 -27.40 -0.04
C LEU A 319 -18.36 -27.32 -1.25
N ARG A 320 -18.41 -26.16 -1.94
CA ARG A 320 -19.21 -25.96 -3.15
C ARG A 320 -18.68 -24.85 -4.05
N SER A 321 -18.98 -24.98 -5.35
CA SER A 321 -18.76 -23.94 -6.35
C SER A 321 -19.87 -23.94 -7.41
N GLY A 322 -19.99 -22.84 -8.15
CA GLY A 322 -20.90 -22.74 -9.29
C GLY A 322 -20.87 -21.36 -9.92
N ILE A 323 -21.47 -21.24 -11.10
CA ILE A 323 -21.53 -19.97 -11.83
C ILE A 323 -22.85 -19.26 -11.56
N LEU A 324 -22.76 -18.02 -11.11
CA LEU A 324 -23.85 -17.06 -11.06
C LEU A 324 -23.88 -16.22 -12.34
N ARG A 325 -25.09 -15.94 -12.83
CA ARG A 325 -25.31 -15.05 -13.97
C ARG A 325 -26.15 -13.86 -13.57
N ARG A 326 -25.59 -12.66 -13.74
CA ARG A 326 -26.29 -11.41 -13.56
C ARG A 326 -27.16 -11.12 -14.77
N GLN A 327 -28.45 -10.89 -14.54
CA GLN A 327 -29.43 -10.75 -15.62
C GLN A 327 -29.36 -9.39 -16.34
N SER A 328 -28.93 -8.34 -15.64
CA SER A 328 -28.93 -6.97 -16.17
C SER A 328 -27.92 -6.77 -17.31
N ASP A 329 -26.78 -7.44 -17.28
CA ASP A 329 -25.69 -7.29 -18.26
C ASP A 329 -25.10 -8.62 -18.77
N GLY A 330 -25.62 -9.76 -18.30
CA GLY A 330 -25.15 -11.08 -18.68
C GLY A 330 -23.82 -11.49 -18.04
N SER A 331 -23.25 -10.68 -17.14
CA SER A 331 -21.98 -10.98 -16.48
C SER A 331 -22.06 -12.30 -15.72
N ARG A 332 -21.01 -13.12 -15.86
CA ARG A 332 -20.87 -14.42 -15.19
C ARG A 332 -19.85 -14.31 -14.07
N ALA A 333 -20.16 -14.87 -12.92
CA ALA A 333 -19.25 -14.93 -11.79
C ALA A 333 -19.14 -16.35 -11.23
N LEU A 334 -17.91 -16.80 -11.05
CA LEU A 334 -17.60 -18.02 -10.31
C LEU A 334 -17.70 -17.73 -8.82
N ILE A 335 -18.61 -18.43 -8.15
CA ILE A 335 -18.77 -18.39 -6.70
C ILE A 335 -18.16 -19.64 -6.11
N ARG A 336 -17.33 -19.46 -5.09
CA ARG A 336 -16.71 -20.54 -4.33
C ARG A 336 -16.91 -20.30 -2.85
N ALA A 337 -17.36 -21.33 -2.15
CA ALA A 337 -17.52 -21.30 -0.71
C ALA A 337 -16.75 -22.46 -0.08
N THR A 338 -15.92 -22.13 0.91
CA THR A 338 -15.15 -23.09 1.72
C THR A 338 -15.54 -22.97 3.17
N ARG A 339 -14.88 -23.67 4.10
CA ARG A 339 -15.17 -23.51 5.53
C ARG A 339 -14.88 -22.09 6.06
N TYR A 340 -14.00 -21.35 5.40
CA TYR A 340 -13.42 -20.10 5.93
C TYR A 340 -13.55 -18.92 4.97
N GLN A 341 -14.21 -19.09 3.82
CA GLN A 341 -14.19 -18.07 2.79
C GLN A 341 -15.39 -18.15 1.85
N LEU A 342 -15.96 -16.99 1.51
CA LEU A 342 -16.75 -16.80 0.30
C LEU A 342 -15.91 -16.03 -0.72
N HIS A 343 -15.87 -16.55 -1.94
CA HIS A 343 -15.14 -15.95 -3.05
C HIS A 343 -16.04 -15.76 -4.26
N ILE A 344 -15.93 -14.60 -4.91
CA ILE A 344 -16.61 -14.21 -6.14
C ILE A 344 -15.53 -13.78 -7.12
N LEU A 345 -15.51 -14.39 -8.30
CA LEU A 345 -14.66 -13.99 -9.41
C LEU A 345 -15.52 -13.76 -10.65
N VAL A 346 -15.59 -12.52 -11.13
CA VAL A 346 -16.27 -12.19 -12.38
C VAL A 346 -15.40 -12.64 -13.54
N LEU A 347 -15.95 -13.50 -14.39
CA LEU A 347 -15.24 -14.11 -15.50
C LEU A 347 -15.10 -13.11 -16.65
N LYS A 348 -13.92 -13.09 -17.28
CA LYS A 348 -13.70 -12.33 -18.52
C LYS A 348 -14.38 -13.10 -19.65
N ASN A 349 -15.31 -12.45 -20.34
CA ASN A 349 -16.03 -13.02 -21.50
C ASN A 349 -15.12 -13.19 -22.72
#